data_AF-A0A952BE18-F1
#
_entry.id   AF-A0A952BE18-F1
#
_cell.length_a   1.000
_cell.length_b   1.000
_cell.length_c   1.000
_cell.angle_alpha   90.00
_cell.angle_beta   90.00
_cell.angle_gamma   90.00
#
_symmetry.space_group_name_H-M   'P 1'
#
loop_
_entity.id
_entity.type
_entity.pdbx_description
1 polymer ?
#
loop_
_entity_poly.entity_id
_entity_poly.type
_entity_poly.pdbx_seq_one_letter_code
_entity_poly.pdbx_strand_id
1 'polypeptide(L)'
;MGPARLPEYDEKLNRYLRLNTFPVSVKFLRNWEQLPERAKRPLKDMGNRLTTCQVIALSRRYGRVLPFSLMDEILESLEATHNASATRYPVTNWLNYTGGFPPSYDRYRRMLDNARPPGND
;
A
#
# COMPACT_ATOMS: atom_id res chain seq x y z
N MET A 1 8.80 -14.56 14.06
CA MET A 1 8.17 -13.22 14.07
C MET A 1 7.34 -13.12 15.35
N GLY A 2 7.66 -12.18 16.25
CA GLY A 2 6.89 -11.98 17.48
C GLY A 2 5.46 -11.46 17.20
N PRO A 3 4.56 -11.42 18.21
CA PRO A 3 3.21 -10.91 18.01
C PRO A 3 3.26 -9.46 17.53
N ALA A 4 2.55 -9.17 16.43
CA ALA A 4 2.54 -7.83 15.84
C ALA A 4 1.83 -6.83 16.77
N ARG A 5 2.55 -5.80 17.21
CA ARG A 5 2.01 -4.66 17.99
C ARG A 5 1.46 -3.59 17.05
N LEU A 6 0.23 -3.79 16.56
CA LEU A 6 -0.40 -2.92 15.55
C LEU A 6 -0.36 -1.41 15.88
N PRO A 7 -0.64 -0.96 17.13
CA PRO A 7 -0.59 0.47 17.46
C PRO A 7 0.83 1.07 17.33
N GLU A 8 1.85 0.32 17.74
CA GLU A 8 3.24 0.78 17.65
C GLU A 8 3.69 0.91 16.19
N TYR A 9 3.23 0.02 15.31
CA TYR A 9 3.50 0.12 13.88
C TYR A 9 2.79 1.31 13.24
N ASP A 10 1.54 1.58 13.63
CA ASP A 10 0.81 2.76 13.18
C ASP A 10 1.55 4.06 13.52
N GLU A 11 2.02 4.20 14.78
CA GLU A 11 2.81 5.35 15.21
C GLU A 11 4.11 5.51 14.41
N LYS A 12 4.87 4.41 14.23
CA LYS A 12 6.13 4.45 13.48
C LYS A 12 5.90 4.80 12.01
N LEU A 13 4.90 4.19 11.38
CA LEU A 13 4.58 4.46 9.98
C LEU A 13 4.18 5.92 9.77
N ASN A 14 3.33 6.47 10.62
CA ASN A 14 2.93 7.88 10.52
C ASN A 14 4.08 8.83 10.86
N ARG A 15 4.95 8.49 11.82
CA ARG A 15 6.13 9.30 12.18
C ARG A 15 7.13 9.41 11.03
N TYR A 16 7.50 8.29 10.41
CA TYR A 16 8.56 8.27 9.39
C TYR A 16 8.05 8.56 7.98
N LEU A 17 6.86 8.08 7.62
CA LEU A 17 6.35 8.17 6.25
C LEU A 17 5.32 9.28 6.04
N ARG A 18 4.76 9.86 7.11
CA ARG A 18 3.71 10.91 7.06
C ARG A 18 2.61 10.56 6.07
N LEU A 19 2.00 9.39 6.27
CA LEU A 19 1.03 8.83 5.34
C LEU A 19 -0.20 9.75 5.20
N ASN A 20 -0.66 9.95 3.96
CA ASN A 20 -1.86 10.75 3.68
C ASN A 20 -3.19 10.05 4.09
N THR A 21 -3.12 8.79 4.49
CA THR A 21 -4.28 7.95 4.88
C THR A 21 -3.84 7.00 6.00
N PHE A 22 -4.79 6.46 6.76
CA PHE A 22 -4.49 5.50 7.81
C PHE A 22 -3.81 4.25 7.21
N PRO A 23 -2.71 3.75 7.81
CA PRO A 23 -2.17 2.46 7.45
C PRO A 23 -3.18 1.35 7.81
N VAL A 24 -3.24 0.31 6.98
CA VAL A 24 -4.16 -0.80 7.19
C VAL A 24 -3.41 -2.00 7.72
N SER A 25 -3.88 -2.52 8.84
CA SER A 25 -3.45 -3.80 9.41
C SER A 25 -4.42 -4.91 9.02
N VAL A 26 -3.88 -6.10 8.69
CA VAL A 26 -4.67 -7.31 8.50
C VAL A 26 -4.40 -8.26 9.67
N LYS A 27 -5.47 -8.77 10.28
CA LYS A 27 -5.40 -9.80 11.31
C LYS A 27 -6.28 -10.97 10.89
N PHE A 28 -5.67 -12.14 10.74
CA PHE A 28 -6.39 -13.38 10.49
C PHE A 28 -7.09 -13.82 11.78
N LEU A 29 -8.39 -14.10 11.68
CA LEU A 29 -9.22 -14.61 12.76
C LEU A 29 -9.54 -16.07 12.48
N ARG A 30 -9.59 -16.90 13.53
CA ARG A 30 -9.98 -18.31 13.36
C ARG A 30 -11.48 -18.49 13.27
N ASN A 31 -12.22 -17.60 13.92
CA ASN A 31 -13.66 -17.66 14.02
C ASN A 31 -14.25 -16.24 14.11
N TRP A 32 -15.56 -16.14 13.90
CA TRP A 32 -16.25 -14.85 13.83
C TRP A 32 -16.42 -14.21 15.21
N GLU A 33 -16.27 -14.97 16.29
CA GLU A 33 -16.39 -14.51 17.67
C GLU A 33 -15.17 -13.67 18.10
N GLN A 34 -14.02 -13.84 17.44
CA GLN A 34 -12.81 -13.02 17.66
C GLN A 34 -12.90 -11.61 17.06
N LEU A 35 -14.02 -11.26 16.43
CA LEU A 35 -14.22 -9.93 15.87
C LEU A 35 -14.22 -8.86 16.97
N PRO A 36 -13.42 -7.79 16.82
CA PRO A 36 -13.53 -6.68 17.74
C PRO A 36 -14.91 -6.02 17.60
N GLU A 37 -15.43 -5.51 18.71
CA GLU A 37 -16.77 -4.90 18.79
C GLU A 37 -16.97 -3.72 17.84
N ARG A 38 -15.89 -2.97 17.57
CA ARG A 38 -15.89 -1.87 16.60
C ARG A 38 -15.99 -2.30 15.14
N ALA A 39 -15.90 -3.60 14.85
CA ALA A 39 -15.98 -4.10 13.48
C ALA A 39 -17.42 -4.08 12.96
N LYS A 40 -17.60 -3.61 11.73
CA LYS A 40 -18.89 -3.60 11.04
C LYS A 40 -18.88 -4.62 9.91
N ARG A 41 -19.79 -5.58 9.98
CA ARG A 41 -19.98 -6.62 8.96
C ARG A 41 -20.75 -6.01 7.79
N PRO A 42 -20.17 -5.93 6.57
CA PRO A 42 -20.79 -5.21 5.45
C PRO A 42 -22.23 -5.64 5.17
N LEU A 43 -22.48 -6.94 4.98
CA LEU A 43 -23.80 -7.43 4.64
C LEU A 43 -24.80 -7.30 5.81
N LYS A 44 -24.35 -7.56 7.05
CA LYS A 44 -25.23 -7.57 8.23
C LYS A 44 -25.55 -6.16 8.73
N ASP A 45 -24.57 -5.27 8.76
CA ASP A 45 -24.67 -3.96 9.43
C ASP A 45 -24.86 -2.80 8.44
N MET A 46 -24.56 -2.99 7.15
CA MET A 46 -24.66 -1.96 6.11
C MET A 46 -25.62 -2.33 4.98
N GLY A 47 -26.20 -3.54 4.99
CA GLY A 47 -27.18 -4.00 4.02
C GLY A 47 -26.65 -4.25 2.60
N ASN A 48 -25.33 -4.19 2.39
CA ASN A 48 -24.72 -4.40 1.09
C ASN A 48 -23.40 -5.19 1.19
N ARG A 49 -23.10 -5.97 0.15
CA ARG A 49 -21.78 -6.61 -0.01
C ARG A 49 -20.81 -5.55 -0.52
N LEU A 50 -19.68 -5.41 0.18
CA LEU A 50 -18.60 -4.54 -0.25
C LEU A 50 -17.50 -5.40 -0.86
N THR A 51 -16.92 -4.94 -1.96
CA THR A 51 -15.76 -5.60 -2.58
C THR A 51 -14.49 -5.32 -1.76
N THR A 52 -13.46 -6.15 -1.93
CA THR A 52 -12.17 -6.00 -1.23
C THR A 52 -11.57 -4.60 -1.37
N CYS A 53 -11.63 -4.00 -2.57
CA CYS A 53 -11.11 -2.66 -2.80
C CYS A 53 -11.90 -1.59 -2.03
N GLN A 54 -13.22 -1.72 -1.95
CA GLN A 54 -14.08 -0.83 -1.15
C GLN A 54 -13.79 -0.98 0.34
N VAL A 55 -13.60 -2.22 0.81
CA VAL A 55 -13.23 -2.51 2.21
C VAL A 55 -11.89 -1.86 2.57
N ILE A 56 -10.86 -2.06 1.76
CA ILE A 56 -9.54 -1.44 1.97
C ILE A 56 -9.65 0.08 1.92
N ALA A 57 -10.39 0.64 0.96
CA ALA A 57 -10.59 2.09 0.86
C ALA A 57 -11.27 2.68 2.10
N LEU A 58 -12.30 2.00 2.63
CA LEU A 58 -13.00 2.42 3.84
C LEU A 58 -12.10 2.36 5.08
N SER A 59 -11.27 1.32 5.19
CA SER A 59 -10.28 1.21 6.27
C SER A 59 -9.22 2.30 6.19
N ARG A 60 -8.65 2.56 5.00
CA ARG A 60 -7.60 3.59 4.78
C ARG A 60 -8.10 5.01 4.99
N ARG A 61 -9.31 5.32 4.51
CA ARG A 61 -9.82 6.71 4.48
C ARG A 61 -10.63 7.07 5.70
N TYR A 62 -11.37 6.11 6.28
CA TYR A 62 -12.32 6.37 7.36
C TYR A 62 -12.04 5.57 8.63
N GLY A 63 -10.93 4.82 8.69
CA GLY A 63 -10.54 4.06 9.88
C GLY A 63 -11.52 2.94 10.26
N ARG A 64 -12.37 2.50 9.33
CA ARG A 64 -13.36 1.44 9.57
C ARG A 64 -12.64 0.10 9.77
N VAL A 65 -13.15 -0.72 10.70
CA VAL A 65 -12.76 -2.13 10.79
C VAL A 65 -13.85 -2.95 10.15
N LEU A 66 -13.49 -3.64 9.08
CA LEU A 66 -14.41 -4.44 8.29
C LEU A 66 -13.86 -5.86 8.26
N PRO A 67 -14.58 -6.85 8.81
CA PRO A 67 -14.24 -8.23 8.55
C PRO A 67 -14.60 -8.55 7.12
N PHE A 68 -13.80 -9.40 6.51
CA PHE A 68 -14.06 -9.88 5.18
C PHE A 68 -13.65 -11.35 5.15
N SER A 69 -14.52 -12.20 4.61
CA SER A 69 -14.20 -13.60 4.29
C SER A 69 -13.26 -13.58 3.09
N LEU A 70 -12.00 -13.27 3.37
CA LEU A 70 -11.01 -12.82 2.41
C LEU A 70 -10.39 -13.96 1.63
N MET A 71 -10.28 -15.14 2.23
CA MET A 71 -9.41 -16.18 1.71
C MET A 71 -9.87 -16.68 0.34
N ASP A 72 -11.15 -17.03 0.20
CA ASP A 72 -11.63 -17.72 -1.01
C ASP A 72 -11.68 -16.76 -2.21
N GLU A 73 -12.31 -15.59 -2.06
CA GLU A 73 -12.37 -14.58 -3.12
C GLU A 73 -11.00 -13.96 -3.46
N ILE A 74 -10.07 -13.85 -2.49
CA ILE A 74 -8.70 -13.41 -2.80
C ILE A 74 -7.91 -14.50 -3.52
N LEU A 75 -8.03 -15.77 -3.10
CA LEU A 75 -7.32 -16.85 -3.79
C LEU A 75 -7.84 -16.99 -5.23
N GLU A 76 -9.16 -16.96 -5.42
CA GLU A 76 -9.78 -16.99 -6.74
C GLU A 76 -9.37 -15.77 -7.58
N SER A 77 -9.39 -14.56 -7.02
CA SER A 77 -8.99 -13.36 -7.77
C SER A 77 -7.48 -13.27 -8.01
N LEU A 78 -6.62 -13.75 -7.11
CA LEU A 78 -5.17 -13.83 -7.32
C LEU A 78 -4.84 -14.88 -8.38
N GLU A 79 -5.48 -16.05 -8.34
CA GLU A 79 -5.33 -17.09 -9.35
C GLU A 79 -5.84 -16.61 -10.71
N ALA A 80 -7.03 -15.99 -10.74
CA ALA A 80 -7.58 -15.39 -11.95
C ALA A 80 -6.70 -14.26 -12.49
N THR A 81 -6.16 -13.36 -11.66
CA THR A 81 -5.27 -12.27 -12.12
C THR A 81 -3.89 -12.76 -12.53
N HIS A 82 -3.37 -13.80 -11.87
CA HIS A 82 -2.14 -14.49 -12.24
C HIS A 82 -2.27 -15.15 -13.62
N ASN A 83 -3.35 -15.91 -13.82
CA ASN A 83 -3.62 -16.64 -15.07
C ASN A 83 -4.09 -15.71 -16.19
N ALA A 84 -4.87 -14.67 -15.87
CA ALA A 84 -5.36 -13.70 -16.83
C ALA A 84 -4.32 -12.61 -17.18
N SER A 85 -3.10 -12.67 -16.62
CA SER A 85 -2.07 -11.63 -16.81
C SER A 85 -2.62 -10.22 -16.58
N ALA A 86 -3.56 -10.08 -15.63
CA ALA A 86 -4.22 -8.82 -15.35
C ALA A 86 -3.28 -7.96 -14.51
N THR A 87 -2.46 -7.18 -15.21
CA THR A 87 -1.74 -5.99 -14.74
C THR A 87 -1.19 -6.11 -13.31
N ARG A 88 -0.07 -6.82 -13.15
CA ARG A 88 0.88 -6.46 -12.08
C ARG A 88 1.15 -4.96 -12.23
N TYR A 89 0.82 -4.16 -11.21
CA TYR A 89 1.02 -2.69 -11.06
C TYR A 89 1.51 -1.91 -12.29
N PRO A 90 0.83 -0.82 -12.71
CA PRO A 90 1.25 -0.06 -13.87
C PRO A 90 2.52 0.74 -13.55
N VAL A 91 3.68 0.17 -13.81
CA VAL A 91 4.81 0.95 -14.32
C VAL A 91 4.88 0.62 -15.79
N THR A 92 4.12 1.39 -16.58
CA THR A 92 4.42 1.46 -18.01
C THR A 92 5.86 1.95 -18.14
N ASN A 93 6.60 1.48 -19.15
CA ASN A 93 7.99 1.88 -19.39
C ASN A 93 8.14 3.42 -19.52
N TRP A 94 7.02 4.12 -19.74
CA TRP A 94 6.88 5.56 -19.82
C TRP A 94 6.87 6.29 -18.45
N LEU A 95 6.50 5.65 -17.35
CA LEU A 95 6.51 6.28 -16.01
C LEU A 95 7.93 6.39 -15.42
N ASN A 96 8.90 5.66 -15.98
CA ASN A 96 10.32 5.82 -15.68
C ASN A 96 10.98 6.92 -16.54
N TYR A 97 10.22 7.65 -17.36
CA TYR A 97 10.73 8.83 -18.06
C TYR A 97 10.92 9.96 -17.06
N THR A 98 12.06 9.95 -16.36
CA THR A 98 12.58 11.16 -15.77
C THR A 98 12.95 12.08 -16.93
N GLY A 99 12.23 13.18 -17.12
CA GLY A 99 12.57 14.18 -18.13
C GLY A 99 14.06 14.51 -18.00
N GLY A 100 14.83 14.21 -19.05
CA GLY A 100 16.24 14.58 -19.09
C GLY A 100 16.37 16.09 -18.88
N PHE A 101 17.39 16.51 -18.15
CA PHE A 101 17.65 17.95 -18.03
C PHE A 101 17.95 18.54 -19.42
N PRO A 102 17.69 19.84 -19.65
CA PRO A 102 18.08 20.49 -20.89
C PRO A 102 19.58 20.27 -21.19
N PRO A 103 20.01 20.24 -22.47
CA PRO A 103 21.41 19.91 -22.83
C PRO A 103 22.49 20.76 -22.14
N SER A 104 22.16 21.97 -21.69
CA SER A 104 23.05 22.82 -20.90
C SER A 104 23.34 22.25 -19.51
N TYR A 105 22.32 21.77 -18.81
CA TYR A 105 22.42 21.19 -17.47
C TYR A 105 23.09 19.82 -17.50
N ASP A 106 22.87 19.02 -18.53
CA ASP A 106 23.57 17.75 -18.73
C ASP A 106 25.08 17.97 -18.95
N ARG A 107 25.47 19.02 -19.70
CA ARG A 107 26.88 19.41 -19.83
C ARG A 107 27.48 19.83 -18.50
N TYR A 108 26.76 20.64 -17.72
CA TYR A 108 27.22 21.09 -16.41
C TYR A 108 27.38 19.93 -15.43
N ARG A 109 26.40 19.00 -15.39
CA ARG A 109 26.47 17.79 -14.59
C ARG A 109 27.69 16.93 -14.95
N ARG A 110 27.94 16.72 -16.26
CA ARG A 110 29.15 16.01 -16.71
C ARG A 110 30.43 16.72 -16.32
N MET A 111 30.46 18.05 -16.35
CA MET A 111 31.60 18.83 -15.87
C MET A 111 31.83 18.61 -14.37
N LEU A 112 30.77 18.64 -13.55
CA LEU A 112 30.85 18.38 -12.11
C LEU A 112 31.25 16.93 -11.79
N ASP A 113 30.74 15.96 -12.54
CA ASP A 113 31.08 14.54 -12.33
C ASP A 113 32.56 14.28 -12.68
N ASN A 114 33.09 14.97 -13.71
CA ASN A 114 34.51 14.90 -14.11
C ASN A 114 35.43 15.70 -13.18
N ALA A 115 34.95 16.84 -12.68
CA ALA A 115 35.63 17.63 -11.66
C ALA A 115 35.35 16.99 -10.30
N ARG A 116 36.08 15.91 -9.99
CA ARG A 116 36.04 15.22 -8.69
C ARG A 116 35.83 16.25 -7.56
N PRO A 117 34.91 16.00 -6.60
CA PRO A 117 34.61 16.98 -5.56
C PRO A 117 35.90 17.45 -4.90
N PRO A 118 36.03 18.74 -4.56
CA PRO A 118 37.24 19.24 -3.92
C PRO A 118 37.56 18.33 -2.73
N GLY A 119 38.76 17.75 -2.75
CA GLY A 119 39.27 17.03 -1.60
C GLY A 119 39.29 18.02 -0.43
N ASN A 120 38.81 17.58 0.73
CA ASN A 120 39.19 18.27 1.96
C ASN A 120 40.65 17.92 2.21
N ASP A 121 41.55 18.79 1.76
CA ASP A 121 42.94 18.86 2.19
C ASP A 121 43.00 19.31 3.66
#